data_AF-A0A417YTG4-F1
#
_entry.id   AF-A0A417YTG4-F1
#
_cell.length_a   1.000
_cell.length_b   1.000
_cell.length_c   1.000
_cell.angle_alpha   90.00
_cell.angle_beta   90.00
_cell.angle_gamma   90.00
#
_symmetry.space_group_name_H-M   'P 1'
#
loop_
_entity.id
_entity.type
_entity.pdbx_description
1 polymer ?
#
loop_
_entity_poly.entity_id
_entity_poly.type
_entity_poly.pdbx_seq_one_letter_code
_entity_poly.pdbx_strand_id
1 'polypeptide(L)'
;MAKYEKTIIGDFEKVVNRLERDIGNSGMSMKLVDESNYNSGDTKIAVRVFDKFFMRNGNRASLSLTVVGYRRNIFISAIGAGGGQGVFVNFSLGAEDNMVTIVRNSIEQME
;
A
#
# COMPACT_ATOMS: atom_id res chain seq x y z
N MET A 1 -3.81 -9.94 -8.80
CA MET A 1 -3.90 -9.34 -7.46
C MET A 1 -2.66 -9.75 -6.69
N ALA A 2 -1.92 -8.78 -6.13
CA ALA A 2 -0.72 -9.02 -5.33
C ALA A 2 -0.98 -8.67 -3.86
N LYS A 3 -0.32 -9.37 -2.93
CA LYS A 3 -0.48 -9.16 -1.48
C LYS A 3 0.86 -9.27 -0.74
N TYR A 4 1.06 -8.38 0.24
CA TYR A 4 2.13 -8.47 1.23
C TYR A 4 1.55 -8.23 2.63
N GLU A 5 1.92 -9.09 3.56
CA GLU A 5 1.51 -9.00 4.96
C GLU A 5 2.72 -9.24 5.85
N LYS A 6 2.90 -8.40 6.87
CA LYS A 6 3.97 -8.55 7.85
C LYS A 6 3.58 -7.93 9.18
N THR A 7 4.08 -8.51 10.27
CA THR A 7 4.02 -7.92 11.60
C THR A 7 5.41 -7.45 12.01
N ILE A 8 5.50 -6.22 12.49
CA ILE A 8 6.73 -5.63 13.03
C ILE A 8 6.51 -5.05 14.42
N ILE A 9 7.60 -4.72 15.10
CA ILE A 9 7.59 -3.99 16.37
C ILE A 9 7.96 -2.54 16.11
N GLY A 10 7.11 -1.59 16.49
CA GLY A 10 7.37 -0.18 16.21
C GLY A 10 6.40 0.79 16.88
N ASP A 11 6.47 2.04 16.42
CA ASP A 11 5.50 3.08 16.73
C ASP A 11 4.52 3.22 15.55
N PHE A 12 3.22 3.12 15.86
CA PHE A 12 2.18 3.08 14.84
C PHE A 12 2.20 4.30 13.92
N GLU A 13 2.28 5.51 14.48
CA GLU A 13 2.23 6.74 13.69
C GLU A 13 3.47 6.87 12.81
N LYS A 14 4.65 6.48 13.31
CA LYS A 14 5.89 6.49 12.51
C LYS A 14 5.81 5.52 11.33
N VAL A 15 5.25 4.32 11.54
CA VAL A 15 5.11 3.32 10.47
C VAL A 15 4.13 3.82 9.40
N VAL A 16 2.94 4.30 9.80
CA VAL A 16 1.95 4.84 8.85
C VAL A 16 2.54 5.99 8.03
N ASN A 17 3.13 6.98 8.70
CA ASN A 17 3.71 8.15 8.04
C ASN A 17 4.89 7.80 7.12
N ARG A 18 5.68 6.78 7.46
CA ARG A 18 6.79 6.34 6.60
C ARG A 18 6.29 5.59 5.38
N LEU A 19 5.34 4.68 5.55
CA LEU A 19 4.72 3.95 4.43
C LEU A 19 4.04 4.92 3.45
N GLU A 20 3.25 5.87 3.95
CA GLU A 20 2.57 6.86 3.11
C GLU A 20 3.58 7.70 2.32
N ARG A 21 4.65 8.17 2.98
CA ARG A 21 5.74 8.90 2.33
C ARG A 21 6.44 8.07 1.26
N ASP A 22 6.80 6.84 1.55
CA ASP A 22 7.57 5.99 0.64
C ASP A 22 6.72 5.57 -0.57
N ILE A 23 5.42 5.33 -0.38
CA ILE A 23 4.47 5.08 -1.46
C ILE A 23 4.28 6.33 -2.32
N GLY A 24 4.03 7.49 -1.70
CA GLY A 24 3.82 8.76 -2.40
C GLY A 24 5.05 9.24 -3.17
N ASN A 25 6.25 9.04 -2.61
CA ASN A 25 7.53 9.38 -3.25
C ASN A 25 8.06 8.27 -4.16
N SER A 26 7.32 7.17 -4.31
CA SER A 26 7.73 6.13 -5.25
C SER A 26 7.76 6.68 -6.67
N GLY A 27 8.67 6.16 -7.50
CA GLY A 27 8.71 6.48 -8.93
C GLY A 27 7.45 6.07 -9.70
N MET A 28 6.45 5.48 -9.05
CA MET A 28 5.22 5.00 -9.66
C MET A 28 4.12 6.06 -9.79
N SER A 29 4.31 7.30 -9.30
CA SER A 29 3.29 8.37 -9.33
C SER A 29 1.97 7.94 -8.64
N MET A 30 2.07 7.24 -7.52
CA MET A 30 0.93 6.84 -6.70
C MET A 30 0.34 8.08 -6.02
N LYS A 31 -0.98 8.24 -6.08
CA LYS A 31 -1.68 9.32 -5.37
C LYS A 31 -2.51 8.74 -4.25
N LEU A 32 -2.40 9.32 -3.05
CA LEU A 32 -3.36 9.05 -1.98
C LEU A 32 -4.73 9.58 -2.43
N VAL A 33 -5.71 8.68 -2.49
CA VAL A 33 -7.07 8.97 -2.93
C VAL A 33 -7.98 9.17 -1.74
N ASP A 34 -7.84 8.31 -0.73
CA ASP A 34 -8.65 8.37 0.48
C ASP A 34 -7.92 7.73 1.66
N GLU A 35 -8.34 8.11 2.86
CA GLU A 35 -7.81 7.60 4.10
C GLU A 35 -8.88 7.46 5.18
N SER A 36 -8.64 6.54 6.11
CA SER A 36 -9.44 6.42 7.33
C SER A 36 -8.53 6.07 8.49
N ASN A 37 -8.79 6.69 9.64
CA ASN A 37 -8.12 6.39 10.90
C ASN A 37 -9.20 6.06 11.93
N TYR A 38 -9.10 4.89 12.55
CA TYR A 38 -10.05 4.40 13.53
C TYR A 38 -9.34 3.86 14.75
N ASN A 39 -9.88 4.16 15.94
CA ASN A 39 -9.35 3.69 17.21
C ASN A 39 -10.43 2.90 17.94
N SER A 40 -10.08 1.71 18.41
CA SER A 40 -10.93 0.84 19.22
C SER A 40 -10.16 0.36 20.43
N GLY A 41 -10.35 1.05 21.56
CA GLY A 41 -9.54 0.81 22.77
C GLY A 41 -8.05 1.03 22.49
N ASP A 42 -7.22 0.02 22.79
CA ASP A 42 -5.77 0.04 22.57
C ASP A 42 -5.36 -0.29 21.11
N THR A 43 -6.32 -0.52 20.22
CA THR A 43 -6.08 -0.84 18.82
C THR A 43 -6.27 0.39 17.95
N LYS A 44 -5.23 0.75 17.20
CA LYS A 44 -5.27 1.78 16.16
C LYS A 44 -5.30 1.14 14.78
N ILE A 45 -6.11 1.67 13.88
CA ILE A 45 -6.24 1.19 12.50
C ILE A 45 -6.12 2.39 11.56
N ALA A 46 -5.23 2.26 10.58
CA ALA A 46 -5.09 3.22 9.48
C ALA A 46 -5.33 2.50 8.17
N VAL A 47 -6.24 3.03 7.37
CA VAL A 47 -6.50 2.59 5.99
C VAL A 47 -6.06 3.72 5.07
N ARG A 48 -5.33 3.37 4.01
CA ARG A 48 -4.93 4.28 2.94
C ARG A 48 -5.24 3.63 1.61
N VAL A 49 -5.88 4.37 0.71
CA VAL A 49 -6.13 3.95 -0.66
C VAL A 49 -5.30 4.83 -1.58
N PHE A 50 -4.40 4.20 -2.32
CA PHE A 50 -3.63 4.88 -3.35
C PHE A 50 -4.08 4.42 -4.72
N ASP A 51 -4.04 5.32 -5.70
CA ASP A 51 -4.27 4.96 -7.08
C ASP A 51 -3.15 5.42 -8.00
N LYS A 52 -2.99 4.64 -9.05
CA LYS A 52 -2.21 4.96 -10.23
C LYS A 52 -3.13 4.94 -11.45
N PHE A 53 -3.27 6.11 -12.05
CA PHE A 53 -3.96 6.23 -13.33
C PHE A 53 -2.99 5.90 -14.47
N PHE A 54 -3.30 4.88 -15.27
CA PHE A 54 -2.55 4.57 -16.48
C PHE A 54 -3.20 5.24 -17.69
N MET A 55 -2.74 6.46 -18.02
CA MET A 55 -3.24 7.25 -19.15
C MET A 55 -3.27 6.49 -20.47
N ARG A 56 -2.31 5.56 -20.70
CA ARG A 56 -2.15 4.83 -21.97
C ARG A 56 -3.25 3.81 -22.26
N ASN A 57 -3.90 3.26 -21.23
CA ASN A 57 -4.86 2.16 -21.37
C ASN A 57 -6.24 2.47 -20.75
N GLY A 58 -6.45 3.67 -20.19
CA GLY A 58 -7.69 4.01 -19.46
C GLY A 58 -7.92 3.16 -18.20
N ASN A 59 -6.93 2.37 -17.77
CA ASN A 59 -7.02 1.47 -16.62
C ASN A 59 -6.49 2.13 -15.36
N ARG A 60 -7.09 1.77 -14.23
CA ARG A 60 -6.69 2.18 -12.88
C ARG A 60 -6.20 0.96 -12.12
N ALA A 61 -5.05 1.10 -11.46
CA ALA A 61 -4.62 0.16 -10.43
C ALA A 61 -4.55 0.91 -9.11
N SER A 62 -4.91 0.19 -8.06
CA SER A 62 -5.04 0.70 -6.70
C SER A 62 -4.17 -0.12 -5.76
N LEU A 63 -3.74 0.52 -4.68
CA LEU A 63 -3.11 -0.12 -3.53
C LEU A 63 -3.95 0.22 -2.31
N SER A 64 -4.52 -0.82 -1.68
CA SER A 64 -5.14 -0.72 -0.37
C SER A 64 -4.11 -1.10 0.69
N LEU A 65 -3.76 -0.14 1.55
CA LEU A 65 -2.88 -0.33 2.69
C LEU A 65 -3.70 -0.28 3.98
N THR A 66 -3.62 -1.33 4.78
CA THR A 66 -4.20 -1.39 6.13
C THR A 66 -3.08 -1.60 7.13
N VAL A 67 -2.98 -0.73 8.12
CA VAL A 67 -2.04 -0.85 9.24
C VAL A 67 -2.84 -0.96 10.52
N VAL A 68 -2.57 -1.99 11.31
CA VAL A 68 -3.23 -2.27 12.59
C VAL A 68 -2.18 -2.28 13.68
N GLY A 69 -2.26 -1.33 14.61
CA GLY A 69 -1.40 -1.25 15.77
C GLY A 69 -2.11 -1.75 17.02
N TYR A 70 -1.49 -2.67 17.76
CA TYR A 70 -1.85 -3.01 19.12
C TYR A 70 -0.60 -2.92 20.01
N ARG A 71 -0.57 -1.89 20.87
CA ARG A 71 0.63 -1.49 21.61
C ARG A 71 1.81 -1.23 20.67
N ARG A 72 2.86 -2.07 20.72
CA ARG A 72 4.02 -2.00 19.82
C ARG A 72 3.95 -2.96 18.63
N ASN A 73 3.00 -3.89 18.62
CA ASN A 73 2.83 -4.81 17.49
C ASN A 73 2.07 -4.09 16.39
N ILE A 74 2.62 -4.09 15.18
CA ILE A 74 2.04 -3.44 14.02
C ILE A 74 1.90 -4.47 12.92
N PHE A 75 0.67 -4.85 12.61
CA PHE A 75 0.33 -5.65 11.45
C PHE A 75 0.10 -4.73 10.25
N ILE A 76 0.73 -5.06 9.12
CA ILE A 76 0.60 -4.34 7.86
C ILE A 76 0.05 -5.32 6.82
N SER A 77 -0.98 -4.90 6.11
CA SER A 77 -1.52 -5.59 4.92
C SER A 77 -1.58 -4.62 3.76
N ALA A 78 -0.89 -4.97 2.67
CA ALA A 78 -0.87 -4.22 1.43
C ALA A 78 -1.39 -5.10 0.30
N ILE A 79 -2.47 -4.67 -0.34
CA ILE A 79 -3.12 -5.38 -1.44
C ILE A 79 -3.13 -4.48 -2.67
N GLY A 80 -2.40 -4.88 -3.70
CA GLY A 80 -2.46 -4.27 -5.02
C GLY A 80 -3.59 -4.89 -5.85
N ALA A 81 -4.49 -4.05 -6.35
CA ALA A 81 -5.65 -4.48 -7.13
C ALA A 81 -5.90 -3.55 -8.32
N GLY A 82 -6.15 -4.12 -9.50
CA GLY A 82 -6.48 -3.38 -10.71
C GLY A 82 -5.34 -3.39 -11.72
N GLY A 83 -5.73 -3.49 -12.99
CA GLY A 83 -4.83 -3.78 -14.10
C GLY A 83 -5.62 -4.57 -15.13
N GLY A 84 -6.37 -3.89 -15.99
CA GLY A 84 -7.24 -4.57 -16.95
C GLY A 84 -6.44 -5.51 -17.87
N GLN A 85 -7.03 -6.67 -18.14
CA GLN A 85 -6.66 -7.56 -19.23
C GLN A 85 -7.06 -6.91 -20.55
N GLY A 86 -6.13 -6.21 -21.21
CA GLY A 86 -6.26 -5.94 -22.63
C GLY A 86 -5.87 -7.21 -23.40
N VAL A 87 -6.73 -7.66 -24.31
CA VAL A 87 -6.53 -8.87 -25.17
C VAL A 87 -5.26 -8.75 -26.04
N PHE A 88 -4.73 -7.54 -26.20
CA PHE A 88 -3.47 -7.26 -26.86
C PHE A 88 -2.54 -6.53 -25.88
N VAL A 89 -1.42 -7.17 -25.54
CA VAL A 89 -0.26 -6.64 -24.80
C VAL A 89 -0.39 -6.51 -23.27
N ASN A 90 -0.14 -7.64 -22.59
CA ASN A 90 0.70 -7.89 -21.40
C ASN A 90 1.56 -6.73 -20.78
N PHE A 91 1.00 -5.55 -20.52
CA PHE A 91 1.69 -4.44 -19.82
C PHE A 91 1.12 -4.11 -18.44
N SER A 92 -0.01 -4.71 -18.04
CA SER A 92 -0.51 -4.67 -16.65
C SER A 92 0.13 -5.73 -15.75
N LEU A 93 0.95 -6.64 -16.33
CA LEU A 93 1.68 -7.69 -15.62
C LEU A 93 2.67 -7.06 -14.63
N GLY A 94 2.29 -6.98 -13.36
CA GLY A 94 3.18 -6.58 -12.26
C GLY A 94 2.97 -5.16 -11.74
N ALA A 95 1.96 -4.40 -12.18
CA ALA A 95 1.65 -3.11 -11.53
C ALA A 95 1.29 -3.32 -10.05
N GLU A 96 0.43 -4.31 -9.78
CA GLU A 96 0.04 -4.71 -8.44
C GLU A 96 1.24 -5.22 -7.62
N ASP A 97 2.10 -6.06 -8.23
CA ASP A 97 3.32 -6.56 -7.57
C ASP A 97 4.32 -5.45 -7.24
N ASN A 98 4.49 -4.49 -8.13
CA ASN A 98 5.37 -3.34 -7.90
C ASN A 98 4.85 -2.45 -6.75
N MET A 99 3.54 -2.21 -6.68
CA MET A 99 2.92 -1.46 -5.58
C MET A 99 3.19 -2.15 -4.23
N VAL A 100 2.95 -3.45 -4.18
CA VAL A 100 3.19 -4.28 -2.99
C VAL A 100 4.67 -4.34 -2.63
N THR A 101 5.56 -4.34 -3.62
CA THR A 101 7.02 -4.34 -3.43
C THR A 101 7.53 -3.03 -2.82
N ILE A 102 6.93 -1.88 -3.12
CA ILE A 102 7.26 -0.62 -2.44
C ILE A 102 7.03 -0.75 -0.93
N VAL A 103 5.89 -1.31 -0.54
CA VAL A 103 5.56 -1.54 0.89
C VAL A 103 6.56 -2.50 1.51
N ARG A 104 6.84 -3.63 0.86
CA ARG A 104 7.83 -4.61 1.34
C ARG A 104 9.18 -3.96 1.61
N ASN A 105 9.72 -3.24 0.63
CA ASN A 105 11.03 -2.60 0.73
C ASN A 105 11.05 -1.53 1.82
N SER A 106 9.96 -0.76 1.98
CA SER A 106 9.85 0.23 3.06
C SER A 106 9.91 -0.43 4.44
N ILE A 107 9.19 -1.54 4.64
CA ILE A 107 9.19 -2.28 5.91
C ILE A 107 10.55 -2.95 6.18
N GLU A 108 11.20 -3.53 5.17
CA GLU A 108 12.53 -4.14 5.33
C GLU A 108 13.62 -3.13 5.72
N GLN A 109 13.44 -1.84 5.41
CA GLN A 109 14.34 -0.77 5.86
C GLN A 109 14.08 -0.28 7.29
N MET A 110 12.99 -0.75 7.94
CA MET A 110 12.64 -0.38 9.32
C MET A 110 13.16 -1.39 10.35
N GLU A 111 13.65 -2.55 9.89
CA GLU A 111 14.31 -3.58 10.71
C GLU A 111 15.81 -3.28 10.87
#